data_AF-A0A448YI34-F1
#
_entry.id   AF-A0A448YI34-F1
#
_cell.length_a   1.000
_cell.length_b   1.000
_cell.length_c   1.000
_cell.angle_alpha   90.00
_cell.angle_beta   90.00
_cell.angle_gamma   90.00
#
_symmetry.space_group_name_H-M   'P 1'
#
loop_
_entity.id
_entity.type
_entity.pdbx_description
1 polymer ?
#
loop_
_entity_poly.entity_id
_entity_poly.type
_entity_poly.pdbx_seq_one_letter_code
_entity_poly.pdbx_strand_id
1 'polypeptide(L)'
;MGKLKKRSKLAQRREKAKQLQKDGTPHPHHKKSRGESKEMQKVAPLMAKLGSSSENDKSMAISSITLLSDNDPELRRLFLKNDLVKIILANLIHDSNDDIVVDSYGLLRNLMIDEGYSLCTHLWRSDLWTSLQSSFEKAIKSVPHLKDENVDSVRREMLVNFIDNLIGCTDSLCSEVSVDLFDGSILPKLNESGGILDFIFDLVKQNSNKRLVLSALEFLYDLATVSYKFIEEIANNDEYIKILDSANGIGKLAKTHLVGILLQVMEFRDQTRDGAKLMGQILTVLDRIYREEIDLKFTVEQLNLPYKANPTGEESKKLALAKDNFNTIDLDLDLYTSVIEMVGEGYSNQPKKDPVVVFFNTQLKQFLLDLIDSDFKDDKILSCLNNLAIFNQSLGLVNDEFLQFVEKVQERISEEFTQLLSSSSLDEKGVEEINQILTFNDTFTEMQIDYSHWNVTVDQVVQLVRVSSDISSKVDSEEIDSSLLLQFNQNLIPFLAKIAKNCGDINITKDIVKFLVDEKLLKYLESYGNFKNAEILHKKLGFLIEEALDLVVNGIFEIFDDDYDYNRPIFHDGGLLQVLKDHSEELRGVFKNIDKNVNPELRRRSLETIQNLQEFIKYKDGELS
;
A
#
# COMPACT_ATOMS: atom_id res chain seq x y z
N MET A 1 2.40 -31.34 10.41
CA MET A 1 1.61 -31.00 9.20
C MET A 1 0.53 -30.02 9.60
N GLY A 2 0.39 -28.91 8.86
CA GLY A 2 -0.48 -27.79 9.24
C GLY A 2 0.27 -26.53 9.69
N LYS A 3 1.33 -26.12 8.99
CA LYS A 3 1.71 -24.70 9.00
C LYS A 3 0.67 -24.01 8.13
N LEU A 4 -0.18 -23.15 8.72
CA LEU A 4 -1.03 -22.22 7.97
C LEU A 4 -0.13 -21.55 6.92
N LYS A 5 -0.43 -21.78 5.63
CA LYS A 5 0.32 -21.25 4.48
C LYS A 5 0.25 -19.72 4.57
N LYS A 6 1.26 -19.11 5.20
CA LYS A 6 1.40 -17.64 5.24
C LYS A 6 1.48 -17.16 3.79
N ARG A 7 0.68 -16.13 3.44
CA ARG A 7 0.82 -15.40 2.18
C ARG A 7 2.30 -14.99 1.99
N SER A 8 2.79 -14.89 0.75
CA SER A 8 4.10 -14.29 0.47
C SER A 8 4.21 -12.92 1.16
N LYS A 9 5.38 -12.48 1.60
CA LYS A 9 5.48 -11.16 2.27
C LYS A 9 5.15 -10.01 1.33
N LEU A 10 5.48 -10.16 0.04
CA LEU A 10 5.10 -9.24 -1.02
C LEU A 10 3.57 -9.19 -1.20
N ALA A 11 2.93 -10.36 -1.11
CA ALA A 11 1.47 -10.50 -1.09
C ALA A 11 0.83 -9.82 0.12
N GLN A 12 1.37 -10.01 1.33
CA GLN A 12 0.87 -9.42 2.57
C GLN A 12 0.99 -7.89 2.58
N ARG A 13 2.10 -7.35 2.06
CA ARG A 13 2.36 -5.91 2.00
C ARG A 13 1.45 -5.20 1.04
N ARG A 14 1.19 -5.80 -0.12
CA ARG A 14 0.31 -5.23 -1.13
C ARG A 14 -1.16 -5.44 -0.80
N GLU A 15 -1.53 -6.51 -0.11
CA GLU A 15 -2.87 -6.61 0.46
C GLU A 15 -3.06 -5.55 1.56
N LYS A 16 -2.06 -5.34 2.43
CA LYS A 16 -2.09 -4.27 3.43
C LYS A 16 -2.14 -2.89 2.76
N ALA A 17 -1.37 -2.65 1.70
CA ALA A 17 -1.41 -1.40 0.93
C ALA A 17 -2.71 -1.25 0.13
N LYS A 18 -3.27 -2.32 -0.45
CA LYS A 18 -4.59 -2.35 -1.10
C LYS A 18 -5.71 -2.17 -0.07
N GLN A 19 -5.56 -2.64 1.17
CA GLN A 19 -6.50 -2.40 2.28
C GLN A 19 -6.43 -0.94 2.74
N LEU A 20 -5.22 -0.39 2.91
CA LEU A 20 -4.98 1.01 3.26
C LEU A 20 -5.46 1.97 2.14
N GLN A 21 -5.29 1.62 0.87
CA GLN A 21 -5.83 2.38 -0.28
C GLN A 21 -7.34 2.19 -0.50
N LYS A 22 -8.00 1.25 0.19
CA LYS A 22 -9.41 0.88 -0.05
C LYS A 22 -10.30 0.88 1.18
N ASP A 23 -9.88 1.44 2.30
CA ASP A 23 -10.81 1.86 3.34
C ASP A 23 -11.61 3.12 2.92
N GLY A 24 -12.06 3.15 1.65
CA GLY A 24 -13.32 3.76 1.27
C GLY A 24 -14.49 2.98 1.88
N THR A 25 -14.61 2.99 3.21
CA THR A 25 -15.81 2.55 3.91
C THR A 25 -16.86 3.68 3.89
N PRO A 26 -18.15 3.37 4.08
CA PRO A 26 -19.24 4.18 3.55
C PRO A 26 -19.28 5.57 4.18
N HIS A 27 -19.06 6.60 3.36
CA HIS A 27 -19.07 7.97 3.82
C HIS A 27 -20.38 8.35 4.54
N PRO A 28 -20.30 9.23 5.55
CA PRO A 28 -21.43 9.61 6.37
C PRO A 28 -22.56 10.17 5.51
N HIS A 29 -23.80 9.81 5.86
CA HIS A 29 -25.00 10.46 5.32
C HIS A 29 -25.00 11.96 5.65
N HIS A 30 -24.40 12.78 4.78
CA HIS A 30 -24.65 14.22 4.80
C HIS A 30 -26.14 14.48 4.53
N LYS A 31 -26.73 15.33 5.36
CA LYS A 31 -28.14 15.75 5.31
C LYS A 31 -28.53 16.20 3.90
N LYS A 32 -29.34 15.38 3.22
CA LYS A 32 -30.01 15.66 1.95
C LYS A 32 -31.06 16.76 2.08
N SER A 33 -31.18 17.62 1.06
CA SER A 33 -32.50 17.98 0.48
C SER A 33 -32.46 18.96 -0.72
N ARG A 34 -31.31 19.49 -1.16
CA ARG A 34 -31.29 20.44 -2.31
C ARG A 34 -30.35 20.11 -3.49
N GLY A 35 -29.28 19.33 -3.31
CA GLY A 35 -28.33 18.96 -4.38
C GLY A 35 -28.81 17.83 -5.31
N GLU A 36 -29.37 16.77 -4.73
CA GLU A 36 -29.73 15.53 -5.44
C GLU A 36 -30.68 15.75 -6.64
N SER A 37 -31.58 16.73 -6.57
CA SER A 37 -32.51 16.99 -7.69
C SER A 37 -31.82 17.53 -8.94
N LYS A 38 -30.67 18.22 -8.83
CA LYS A 38 -29.90 18.71 -9.98
C LYS A 38 -28.95 17.64 -10.53
N GLU A 39 -28.39 16.80 -9.67
CA GLU A 39 -27.55 15.68 -10.08
C GLU A 39 -28.37 14.58 -10.78
N MET A 40 -29.59 14.32 -10.29
CA MET A 40 -30.53 13.41 -10.95
C MET A 40 -30.92 13.89 -12.36
N GLN A 41 -30.97 15.22 -12.58
CA GLN A 41 -31.19 15.79 -13.92
C GLN A 41 -30.04 15.52 -14.89
N LYS A 42 -28.82 15.27 -14.40
CA LYS A 42 -27.67 14.86 -15.23
C LYS A 42 -27.66 13.35 -15.49
N VAL A 43 -28.03 12.55 -14.49
CA VAL A 43 -27.98 11.07 -14.57
C VAL A 43 -29.09 10.51 -15.47
N ALA A 44 -30.35 10.91 -15.25
CA ALA A 44 -31.49 10.29 -15.90
C ALA A 44 -31.44 10.32 -17.45
N PRO A 45 -31.03 11.43 -18.11
CA PRO A 45 -30.91 11.47 -19.57
C PRO A 45 -29.87 10.49 -20.13
N LEU A 46 -28.74 10.31 -19.43
CA LEU A 46 -27.68 9.40 -19.85
C LEU A 46 -28.11 7.93 -19.69
N MET A 47 -28.78 7.60 -18.59
CA MET A 47 -29.36 6.26 -18.39
C MET A 47 -30.41 5.92 -19.46
N ALA A 48 -31.25 6.87 -19.84
CA ALA A 48 -32.22 6.69 -20.92
C ALA A 48 -31.55 6.46 -22.28
N LYS A 49 -30.45 7.17 -22.56
CA LYS A 49 -29.68 7.01 -23.80
C LYS A 49 -28.99 5.64 -23.91
N LEU A 50 -28.50 5.07 -22.80
CA LEU A 50 -27.96 3.70 -22.77
C LEU A 50 -29.01 2.66 -23.20
N GLY A 51 -30.27 2.87 -22.85
CA GLY A 51 -31.39 1.99 -23.23
C GLY A 51 -32.00 2.28 -24.62
N SER A 52 -31.47 3.26 -25.36
CA SER A 52 -32.00 3.61 -26.69
C SER A 52 -31.60 2.58 -27.75
N SER A 53 -32.24 2.58 -28.92
CA SER A 53 -31.81 1.77 -30.07
C SER A 53 -30.72 2.43 -30.92
N SER A 54 -30.30 3.64 -30.56
CA SER A 54 -29.36 4.47 -31.33
C SER A 54 -27.94 4.22 -30.86
N GLU A 55 -27.08 3.69 -31.75
CA GLU A 55 -25.68 3.40 -31.44
C GLU A 55 -24.91 4.65 -31.00
N ASN A 56 -25.18 5.78 -31.64
CA ASN A 56 -24.57 7.07 -31.31
C ASN A 56 -25.01 7.57 -29.91
N ASP A 57 -26.29 7.40 -29.54
CA ASP A 57 -26.76 7.78 -28.21
C ASP A 57 -26.13 6.90 -27.12
N LYS A 58 -25.99 5.60 -27.38
CA LYS A 58 -25.29 4.67 -26.47
C LYS A 58 -23.83 5.06 -26.30
N SER A 59 -23.08 5.23 -27.40
CA SER A 59 -21.66 5.60 -27.36
C SER A 59 -21.45 6.93 -26.61
N MET A 60 -22.24 7.96 -26.93
CA MET A 60 -22.20 9.25 -26.22
C MET A 60 -22.47 9.09 -24.72
N ALA A 61 -23.46 8.27 -24.35
CA ALA A 61 -23.80 8.04 -22.96
C ALA A 61 -22.70 7.28 -22.22
N ILE A 62 -22.12 6.23 -22.81
CA ILE A 62 -21.01 5.47 -22.22
C ILE A 62 -19.83 6.41 -21.95
N SER A 63 -19.35 7.15 -22.96
CA SER A 63 -18.21 8.05 -22.77
C SER A 63 -18.47 9.14 -21.72
N SER A 64 -19.70 9.69 -21.69
CA SER A 64 -20.07 10.71 -20.71
C SER A 64 -20.13 10.13 -19.29
N ILE A 65 -20.66 8.91 -19.13
CA ILE A 65 -20.75 8.24 -17.84
C ILE A 65 -19.36 7.88 -17.33
N THR A 66 -18.47 7.37 -18.19
CA THR A 66 -17.07 7.09 -17.82
C THR A 66 -16.40 8.34 -17.28
N LEU A 67 -16.44 9.45 -18.01
CA LEU A 67 -15.82 10.70 -17.58
C LEU A 67 -16.42 11.25 -16.28
N LEU A 68 -17.74 11.19 -16.11
CA LEU A 68 -18.40 11.68 -14.89
C LEU A 68 -18.10 10.78 -13.68
N SER A 69 -18.02 9.47 -13.90
CA SER A 69 -17.73 8.51 -12.83
C SER A 69 -16.29 8.62 -12.34
N ASP A 70 -15.34 8.83 -13.25
CA ASP A 70 -13.92 9.01 -12.91
C ASP A 70 -13.68 10.28 -12.07
N ASN A 71 -14.45 11.35 -12.31
CA ASN A 71 -14.22 12.67 -11.69
C ASN A 71 -15.10 12.97 -10.47
N ASP A 72 -16.20 12.24 -10.27
CA ASP A 72 -17.19 12.54 -9.22
C ASP A 72 -17.75 11.24 -8.60
N PRO A 73 -17.25 10.85 -7.42
CA PRO A 73 -17.68 9.65 -6.71
C PRO A 73 -19.18 9.63 -6.36
N GLU A 74 -19.79 10.79 -6.10
CA GLU A 74 -21.22 10.86 -5.77
C GLU A 74 -22.09 10.65 -7.01
N LEU A 75 -21.67 11.19 -8.16
CA LEU A 75 -22.32 10.87 -9.44
C LEU A 75 -22.13 9.40 -9.82
N ARG A 76 -20.94 8.82 -9.63
CA ARG A 76 -20.69 7.39 -9.84
C ARG A 76 -21.66 6.53 -9.03
N ARG A 77 -21.78 6.78 -7.73
CA ARG A 77 -22.75 6.11 -6.84
C ARG A 77 -24.19 6.29 -7.29
N LEU A 78 -24.55 7.48 -7.79
CA LEU A 78 -25.89 7.74 -8.29
C LEU A 78 -26.19 6.91 -9.56
N PHE A 79 -25.24 6.78 -10.49
CA PHE A 79 -25.39 5.90 -11.65
C PHE A 79 -25.57 4.44 -11.24
N LEU A 80 -24.76 3.93 -10.30
CA LEU A 80 -24.86 2.56 -9.79
C LEU A 80 -26.22 2.27 -9.14
N LYS A 81 -26.76 3.24 -8.38
CA LYS A 81 -28.11 3.15 -7.78
C LYS A 81 -29.25 3.17 -8.82
N ASN A 82 -28.99 3.65 -10.03
CA ASN A 82 -29.97 3.74 -11.12
C ASN A 82 -29.80 2.62 -12.15
N ASP A 83 -29.47 1.40 -11.70
CA ASP A 83 -29.39 0.19 -12.52
C ASP A 83 -28.29 0.18 -13.59
N LEU A 84 -27.24 1.02 -13.50
CA LEU A 84 -26.16 1.04 -14.50
C LEU A 84 -25.53 -0.33 -14.74
N VAL A 85 -25.16 -1.03 -13.65
CA VAL A 85 -24.56 -2.38 -13.73
C VAL A 85 -25.48 -3.36 -14.45
N LYS A 86 -26.78 -3.32 -14.13
CA LYS A 86 -27.78 -4.19 -14.75
C LYS A 86 -27.93 -3.90 -16.24
N ILE A 87 -27.91 -2.64 -16.65
CA ILE A 87 -27.96 -2.25 -18.08
C ILE A 87 -26.71 -2.74 -18.81
N ILE A 88 -25.52 -2.58 -18.22
CA ILE A 88 -24.27 -3.05 -18.80
C ILE A 88 -24.33 -4.57 -19.03
N LEU A 89 -24.63 -5.35 -17.99
CA LEU A 89 -24.62 -6.81 -18.05
C LEU A 89 -25.70 -7.39 -18.96
N ALA A 90 -26.91 -6.82 -18.94
CA ALA A 90 -28.03 -7.38 -19.70
C ALA A 90 -28.01 -6.97 -21.18
N ASN A 91 -27.49 -5.79 -21.50
CA ASN A 91 -27.64 -5.19 -22.83
C ASN A 91 -26.31 -4.85 -23.49
N LEU A 92 -25.48 -4.01 -22.84
CA LEU A 92 -24.40 -3.31 -23.56
C LEU A 92 -23.22 -4.21 -23.91
N ILE A 93 -22.83 -5.13 -23.03
CA ILE A 93 -21.75 -6.10 -23.34
C ILE A 93 -22.18 -7.19 -24.33
N HIS A 94 -23.46 -7.21 -24.70
CA HIS A 94 -24.08 -8.12 -25.66
C HIS A 94 -24.62 -7.37 -26.88
N ASP A 95 -24.21 -6.12 -27.09
CA ASP A 95 -24.65 -5.30 -28.23
C ASP A 95 -24.17 -5.89 -29.56
N SER A 96 -24.89 -5.58 -30.64
CA SER A 96 -24.49 -5.98 -31.99
C SER A 96 -23.33 -5.16 -32.56
N ASN A 97 -23.09 -3.96 -32.02
CA ASN A 97 -21.96 -3.12 -32.40
C ASN A 97 -20.78 -3.39 -31.46
N ASP A 98 -19.65 -3.84 -32.04
CA ASP A 98 -18.43 -4.17 -31.31
C ASP A 98 -17.83 -2.96 -30.56
N ASP A 99 -17.92 -1.74 -31.09
CA ASP A 99 -17.44 -0.54 -30.40
C ASP A 99 -18.18 -0.33 -29.08
N ILE A 100 -19.50 -0.53 -29.06
CA ILE A 100 -20.32 -0.44 -27.84
C ILE A 100 -19.89 -1.52 -26.85
N VAL A 101 -19.67 -2.74 -27.31
CA VAL A 101 -19.23 -3.85 -26.44
C VAL A 101 -17.87 -3.52 -25.80
N VAL A 102 -16.90 -3.06 -26.60
CA VAL A 102 -15.55 -2.70 -26.13
C VAL A 102 -15.60 -1.57 -25.12
N ASP A 103 -16.32 -0.48 -25.44
CA ASP A 103 -16.46 0.68 -24.56
C ASP A 103 -17.19 0.32 -23.26
N SER A 104 -18.15 -0.60 -23.32
CA SER A 104 -18.91 -1.06 -22.16
C SER A 104 -18.08 -1.89 -21.19
N TYR A 105 -17.19 -2.76 -21.70
CA TYR A 105 -16.21 -3.43 -20.84
C TYR A 105 -15.21 -2.42 -20.26
N GLY A 106 -14.83 -1.38 -21.00
CA GLY A 106 -13.98 -0.31 -20.48
C GLY A 106 -14.63 0.46 -19.33
N LEU A 107 -15.91 0.84 -19.47
CA LEU A 107 -16.70 1.44 -18.38
C LEU A 107 -16.82 0.49 -17.19
N LEU A 108 -17.15 -0.78 -17.42
CA LEU A 108 -17.29 -1.77 -16.34
C LEU A 108 -15.98 -1.94 -15.57
N ARG A 109 -14.84 -2.04 -16.26
CA ARG A 109 -13.51 -2.12 -15.65
C ARG A 109 -13.26 -0.92 -14.73
N ASN A 110 -13.48 0.30 -15.21
CA ASN A 110 -13.27 1.50 -14.38
C ASN A 110 -14.15 1.48 -13.13
N LEU A 111 -15.44 1.11 -13.27
CA LEU A 111 -16.34 0.99 -12.11
C LEU A 111 -15.85 -0.07 -11.11
N MET A 112 -15.34 -1.21 -11.59
CA MET A 112 -14.79 -2.27 -10.74
C MET A 112 -13.56 -1.82 -9.96
N ILE A 113 -12.66 -1.07 -10.61
CA ILE A 113 -11.47 -0.49 -9.98
C ILE A 113 -11.90 0.52 -8.90
N ASP A 114 -12.83 1.41 -9.22
CA ASP A 114 -13.26 2.51 -8.34
C ASP A 114 -14.10 2.07 -7.13
N GLU A 115 -14.92 1.03 -7.26
CA GLU A 115 -15.86 0.59 -6.21
C GLU A 115 -15.39 -0.68 -5.46
N GLY A 116 -14.38 -1.38 -6.00
CA GLY A 116 -13.67 -2.47 -5.34
C GLY A 116 -14.54 -3.67 -4.93
N TYR A 117 -14.25 -4.21 -3.74
CA TYR A 117 -14.80 -5.47 -3.20
C TYR A 117 -16.31 -5.61 -3.34
N SER A 118 -17.07 -4.56 -3.00
CA SER A 118 -18.53 -4.61 -2.92
C SER A 118 -19.17 -4.83 -4.29
N LEU A 119 -18.70 -4.09 -5.30
CA LEU A 119 -19.17 -4.19 -6.67
C LEU A 119 -18.70 -5.50 -7.31
N CYS A 120 -17.43 -5.87 -7.18
CA CYS A 120 -16.90 -7.12 -7.74
C CYS A 120 -17.64 -8.35 -7.20
N THR A 121 -17.97 -8.38 -5.91
CA THR A 121 -18.76 -9.46 -5.31
C THR A 121 -20.20 -9.48 -5.84
N HIS A 122 -20.82 -8.31 -6.07
CA HIS A 122 -22.14 -8.22 -6.69
C HIS A 122 -22.13 -8.71 -8.14
N LEU A 123 -21.11 -8.33 -8.92
CA LEU A 123 -20.93 -8.75 -10.31
C LEU A 123 -20.72 -10.25 -10.43
N TRP A 124 -19.91 -10.85 -9.54
CA TRP A 124 -19.76 -12.30 -9.45
C TRP A 124 -21.11 -13.00 -9.22
N ARG A 125 -21.89 -12.51 -8.25
CA ARG A 125 -23.24 -13.06 -7.96
C ARG A 125 -24.23 -12.84 -9.09
N SER A 126 -24.00 -11.85 -9.94
CA SER A 126 -24.80 -11.53 -11.12
C SER A 126 -24.32 -12.25 -12.37
N ASP A 127 -23.47 -13.28 -12.21
CA ASP A 127 -22.95 -14.15 -13.27
C ASP A 127 -22.10 -13.44 -14.33
N LEU A 128 -21.35 -12.38 -13.94
CA LEU A 128 -20.38 -11.72 -14.83
C LEU A 128 -19.40 -12.72 -15.47
N TRP A 129 -19.02 -13.79 -14.75
CA TRP A 129 -18.06 -14.77 -15.23
C TRP A 129 -18.46 -15.42 -16.55
N THR A 130 -19.74 -15.77 -16.73
CA THR A 130 -20.22 -16.38 -17.97
C THR A 130 -20.02 -15.44 -19.17
N SER A 131 -20.27 -14.15 -18.99
CA SER A 131 -20.04 -13.14 -20.03
C SER A 131 -18.56 -12.92 -20.31
N LEU A 132 -17.70 -12.91 -19.29
CA LEU A 132 -16.24 -12.85 -19.47
C LEU A 132 -15.73 -14.07 -20.23
N GLN A 133 -16.12 -15.28 -19.84
CA GLN A 133 -15.72 -16.53 -20.49
C GLN A 133 -16.10 -16.54 -21.98
N SER A 134 -17.35 -16.21 -22.31
CA SER A 134 -17.79 -16.12 -23.71
C SER A 134 -17.01 -15.06 -24.51
N SER A 135 -16.68 -13.92 -23.88
CA SER A 135 -15.89 -12.86 -24.51
C SER A 135 -14.42 -13.26 -24.72
N PHE A 136 -13.82 -13.97 -23.77
CA PHE A 136 -12.47 -14.54 -23.95
C PHE A 136 -12.44 -15.59 -25.04
N GLU A 137 -13.45 -16.45 -25.17
CA GLU A 137 -13.54 -17.40 -26.29
C GLU A 137 -13.55 -16.69 -27.65
N LYS A 138 -14.20 -15.53 -27.76
CA LYS A 138 -14.13 -14.67 -28.96
C LYS A 138 -12.74 -14.06 -29.13
N ALA A 139 -12.15 -13.54 -28.05
CA ALA A 139 -10.81 -12.96 -28.08
C ALA A 139 -9.74 -13.97 -28.53
N ILE A 140 -9.75 -15.18 -27.97
CA ILE A 140 -8.83 -16.29 -28.31
C ILE A 140 -8.89 -16.58 -29.82
N LYS A 141 -10.10 -16.65 -30.39
CA LYS A 141 -10.28 -16.87 -31.84
C LYS A 141 -9.80 -15.69 -32.69
N SER A 142 -9.88 -14.47 -32.15
CA SER A 142 -9.56 -13.24 -32.88
C SER A 142 -8.10 -12.81 -32.78
N VAL A 143 -7.37 -13.19 -31.73
CA VAL A 143 -5.95 -12.80 -31.51
C VAL A 143 -5.02 -13.03 -32.71
N PRO A 144 -5.14 -14.12 -33.49
CA PRO A 144 -4.31 -14.30 -34.69
C PRO A 144 -4.39 -13.13 -35.68
N HIS A 145 -5.51 -12.41 -35.73
CA HIS A 145 -5.70 -11.24 -36.60
C HIS A 145 -4.86 -10.02 -36.21
N LEU A 146 -4.25 -9.99 -35.02
CA LEU A 146 -3.29 -8.93 -34.66
C LEU A 146 -2.06 -8.94 -35.57
N LYS A 147 -1.70 -10.10 -36.13
CA LYS A 147 -0.57 -10.26 -37.06
C LYS A 147 -1.00 -10.28 -38.53
N ASP A 148 -2.31 -10.16 -38.81
CA ASP A 148 -2.83 -10.19 -40.18
C ASP A 148 -2.69 -8.80 -40.81
N GLU A 149 -1.88 -8.72 -41.86
CA GLU A 149 -1.64 -7.49 -42.62
C GLU A 149 -2.91 -6.98 -43.33
N ASN A 150 -3.89 -7.86 -43.58
CA ASN A 150 -5.14 -7.50 -44.25
C ASN A 150 -6.14 -6.81 -43.33
N VAL A 151 -5.91 -6.84 -42.01
CA VAL A 151 -6.73 -6.13 -41.03
C VAL A 151 -6.21 -4.71 -40.89
N ASP A 152 -7.09 -3.71 -40.91
CA ASP A 152 -6.68 -2.32 -40.74
C ASP A 152 -6.25 -2.01 -39.30
N SER A 153 -5.53 -0.92 -39.11
CA SER A 153 -5.01 -0.53 -37.79
C SER A 153 -6.10 -0.23 -36.77
N VAL A 154 -7.27 0.27 -37.19
CA VAL A 154 -8.37 0.63 -36.28
C VAL A 154 -8.99 -0.63 -35.71
N ARG A 155 -9.26 -1.64 -36.55
CA ARG A 155 -9.77 -2.95 -36.08
C ARG A 155 -8.78 -3.69 -35.20
N ARG A 156 -7.48 -3.62 -35.51
CA ARG A 156 -6.45 -4.17 -34.61
C ARG A 156 -6.48 -3.47 -33.26
N GLU A 157 -6.54 -2.14 -33.23
CA GLU A 157 -6.62 -1.37 -31.99
C GLU A 157 -7.89 -1.70 -31.18
N MET A 158 -9.03 -1.85 -31.85
CA MET A 158 -10.29 -2.27 -31.22
C MET A 158 -10.16 -3.66 -30.57
N LEU A 159 -9.54 -4.62 -31.25
CA LEU A 159 -9.27 -5.94 -30.67
C LEU A 159 -8.33 -5.86 -29.47
N VAL A 160 -7.29 -5.03 -29.54
CA VAL A 160 -6.38 -4.82 -28.40
C VAL A 160 -7.14 -4.20 -27.22
N ASN A 161 -7.97 -3.17 -27.45
CA ASN A 161 -8.83 -2.55 -26.42
C ASN A 161 -9.79 -3.58 -25.80
N PHE A 162 -10.40 -4.43 -26.64
CA PHE A 162 -11.30 -5.48 -26.17
C PHE A 162 -10.58 -6.43 -25.20
N ILE A 163 -9.45 -7.00 -25.63
CA ILE A 163 -8.67 -7.95 -24.82
C ILE A 163 -8.19 -7.28 -23.53
N ASP A 164 -7.66 -6.05 -23.63
CA ASP A 164 -7.17 -5.28 -22.49
C ASP A 164 -8.28 -5.02 -21.45
N ASN A 165 -9.48 -4.63 -21.90
CA ASN A 165 -10.63 -4.43 -21.01
C ASN A 165 -11.10 -5.74 -20.37
N LEU A 166 -11.06 -6.87 -21.09
CA LEU A 166 -11.39 -8.18 -20.52
C LEU A 166 -10.39 -8.62 -19.46
N ILE A 167 -9.08 -8.45 -19.72
CA ILE A 167 -8.03 -8.71 -18.75
C ILE A 167 -8.24 -7.82 -17.52
N GLY A 168 -8.45 -6.52 -17.70
CA GLY A 168 -8.68 -5.58 -16.60
C GLY A 168 -9.93 -5.91 -15.76
N CYS A 169 -11.06 -6.25 -16.39
CA CYS A 169 -12.26 -6.69 -15.67
C CYS A 169 -11.99 -7.97 -14.86
N THR A 170 -11.26 -8.91 -15.44
CA THR A 170 -10.95 -10.19 -14.79
C THR A 170 -9.96 -9.99 -13.66
N ASP A 171 -8.93 -9.16 -13.86
CA ASP A 171 -7.98 -8.75 -12.83
C ASP A 171 -8.71 -8.15 -11.63
N SER A 172 -9.54 -7.13 -11.87
CA SER A 172 -10.34 -6.49 -10.83
C SER A 172 -11.27 -7.49 -10.14
N LEU A 173 -11.92 -8.37 -10.89
CA LEU A 173 -12.76 -9.40 -10.27
C LEU A 173 -11.97 -10.32 -9.34
N CYS A 174 -10.76 -10.72 -9.74
CA CYS A 174 -9.91 -11.65 -9.00
C CYS A 174 -9.24 -11.00 -7.78
N SER A 175 -8.74 -9.78 -7.96
CA SER A 175 -7.98 -9.02 -6.97
C SER A 175 -8.86 -8.38 -5.91
N GLU A 176 -10.12 -8.04 -6.23
CA GLU A 176 -11.03 -7.36 -5.30
C GLU A 176 -11.86 -8.30 -4.43
N VAL A 177 -12.06 -9.56 -4.82
CA VAL A 177 -12.85 -10.50 -4.00
C VAL A 177 -12.03 -11.10 -2.86
N SER A 178 -12.71 -11.68 -1.86
CA SER A 178 -12.02 -12.40 -0.79
C SER A 178 -11.19 -13.54 -1.36
N VAL A 179 -9.99 -13.77 -0.81
CA VAL A 179 -9.11 -14.86 -1.24
C VAL A 179 -9.79 -16.23 -1.19
N ASP A 180 -10.68 -16.48 -0.22
CA ASP A 180 -11.46 -17.74 -0.18
C ASP A 180 -12.36 -17.93 -1.41
N LEU A 181 -13.00 -16.85 -1.87
CA LEU A 181 -13.83 -16.87 -3.07
C LEU A 181 -12.97 -17.05 -4.33
N PHE A 182 -11.86 -16.32 -4.42
CA PHE A 182 -10.92 -16.44 -5.53
C PHE A 182 -10.37 -17.88 -5.62
N ASP A 183 -9.73 -18.35 -4.57
CA ASP A 183 -9.10 -19.68 -4.49
C ASP A 183 -10.11 -20.82 -4.68
N GLY A 184 -11.32 -20.68 -4.12
CA GLY A 184 -12.32 -21.74 -4.09
C GLY A 184 -13.18 -21.82 -5.35
N SER A 185 -13.40 -20.70 -6.04
CA SER A 185 -14.39 -20.62 -7.13
C SER A 185 -13.87 -20.03 -8.44
N ILE A 186 -12.98 -19.04 -8.39
CA ILE A 186 -12.50 -18.33 -9.60
C ILE A 186 -11.26 -19.01 -10.15
N LEU A 187 -10.27 -19.30 -9.31
CA LEU A 187 -9.01 -19.93 -9.70
C LEU A 187 -9.20 -21.25 -10.47
N PRO A 188 -10.09 -22.18 -10.06
CA PRO A 188 -10.35 -23.40 -10.84
C PRO A 188 -10.88 -23.12 -12.25
N LYS A 189 -11.71 -22.07 -12.42
CA LYS A 189 -12.26 -21.68 -13.72
C LYS A 189 -11.23 -20.98 -14.60
N LEU A 190 -10.33 -20.18 -14.01
CA LEU A 190 -9.19 -19.58 -14.73
C LEU A 190 -8.27 -20.66 -15.32
N ASN A 191 -8.05 -21.73 -14.55
CA ASN A 191 -7.13 -22.83 -14.87
C ASN A 191 -7.78 -23.95 -15.70
N GLU A 192 -8.99 -23.75 -16.24
CA GLU A 192 -9.56 -24.68 -17.21
C GLU A 192 -8.63 -24.79 -18.42
N SER A 193 -8.37 -26.01 -18.89
CA SER A 193 -7.43 -26.24 -20.00
C SER A 193 -7.92 -25.58 -21.29
N GLY A 194 -7.06 -24.80 -21.94
CA GLY A 194 -7.40 -23.92 -23.06
C GLY A 194 -8.22 -22.70 -22.66
N GLY A 195 -8.31 -22.41 -21.36
CA GLY A 195 -9.08 -21.32 -20.78
C GLY A 195 -8.34 -20.00 -20.73
N ILE A 196 -8.74 -19.15 -19.79
CA ILE A 196 -8.25 -17.77 -19.68
C ILE A 196 -6.77 -17.75 -19.31
N LEU A 197 -6.32 -18.57 -18.36
CA LEU A 197 -4.91 -18.54 -17.93
C LEU A 197 -3.95 -18.96 -19.04
N ASP A 198 -4.27 -20.03 -19.78
CA ASP A 198 -3.49 -20.45 -20.96
C ASP A 198 -3.42 -19.34 -22.01
N PHE A 199 -4.54 -18.64 -22.25
CA PHE A 199 -4.59 -17.50 -23.15
C PHE A 199 -3.67 -16.34 -22.70
N ILE A 200 -3.62 -16.03 -21.40
CA ILE A 200 -2.72 -15.01 -20.85
C ILE A 200 -1.24 -15.39 -21.11
N PHE A 201 -0.85 -16.63 -20.84
CA PHE A 201 0.51 -17.11 -21.13
C PHE A 201 0.81 -17.11 -22.63
N ASP A 202 -0.17 -17.43 -23.48
CA ASP A 202 -0.03 -17.34 -24.94
C ASP A 202 0.21 -15.90 -25.42
N LEU A 203 -0.41 -14.89 -24.80
CA LEU A 203 -0.13 -13.49 -25.12
C LEU A 203 1.35 -13.13 -24.85
N VAL A 204 1.87 -13.56 -23.69
CA VAL A 204 3.29 -13.38 -23.31
C VAL A 204 4.21 -14.09 -24.31
N LYS A 205 3.91 -15.35 -24.62
CA LYS A 205 4.68 -16.19 -25.54
C LYS A 205 4.72 -15.64 -26.97
N GLN A 206 3.57 -15.18 -27.47
CA GLN A 206 3.44 -14.69 -28.85
C GLN A 206 4.06 -13.30 -29.05
N ASN A 207 4.16 -12.51 -27.96
CA ASN A 207 4.67 -11.14 -27.91
C ASN A 207 4.26 -10.29 -29.13
N SER A 208 2.97 -10.37 -29.49
CA SER A 208 2.42 -9.75 -30.72
C SER A 208 2.11 -8.27 -30.54
N ASN A 209 1.75 -7.86 -29.32
CA ASN A 209 1.42 -6.50 -28.96
C ASN A 209 1.94 -6.20 -27.54
N LYS A 210 2.74 -5.14 -27.40
CA LYS A 210 3.39 -4.80 -26.13
C LYS A 210 2.39 -4.39 -25.03
N ARG A 211 1.25 -3.79 -25.38
CA ARG A 211 0.20 -3.43 -24.40
C ARG A 211 -0.41 -4.68 -23.81
N LEU A 212 -0.80 -5.64 -24.63
CA LEU A 212 -1.38 -6.90 -24.13
C LEU A 212 -0.40 -7.73 -23.31
N VAL A 213 0.89 -7.71 -23.67
CA VAL A 213 1.93 -8.39 -22.86
C VAL A 213 2.11 -7.71 -21.50
N LEU A 214 2.05 -6.38 -21.46
CA LEU A 214 2.04 -5.64 -20.20
C LEU A 214 0.83 -6.02 -19.36
N SER A 215 -0.40 -5.92 -19.90
CA SER A 215 -1.63 -6.27 -19.18
C SER A 215 -1.63 -7.73 -18.70
N ALA A 216 -1.07 -8.65 -19.50
CA ALA A 216 -0.91 -10.05 -19.12
C ALA A 216 0.04 -10.22 -17.93
N LEU A 217 1.20 -9.57 -17.93
CA LEU A 217 2.17 -9.68 -16.85
C LEU A 217 1.73 -8.92 -15.59
N GLU A 218 1.04 -7.79 -15.73
CA GLU A 218 0.34 -7.11 -14.63
C GLU A 218 -0.67 -8.03 -13.97
N PHE A 219 -1.58 -8.63 -14.76
CA PHE A 219 -2.56 -9.61 -14.27
C PHE A 219 -1.91 -10.77 -13.52
N LEU A 220 -0.90 -11.42 -14.11
CA LEU A 220 -0.19 -12.52 -13.45
C LEU A 220 0.46 -12.08 -12.13
N TYR A 221 1.05 -10.89 -12.12
CA TYR A 221 1.70 -10.34 -10.94
C TYR A 221 0.70 -9.96 -9.84
N ASP A 222 -0.44 -9.36 -10.18
CA ASP A 222 -1.50 -9.02 -9.23
C ASP A 222 -2.13 -10.27 -8.61
N LEU A 223 -2.44 -11.29 -9.42
CA LEU A 223 -3.00 -12.54 -8.92
C LEU A 223 -2.02 -13.29 -8.00
N ALA A 224 -0.75 -13.33 -8.36
CA ALA A 224 0.30 -13.93 -7.55
C ALA A 224 0.53 -13.15 -6.24
N THR A 225 0.30 -11.84 -6.27
CA THR A 225 0.28 -11.00 -5.07
C THR A 225 -0.91 -11.30 -4.15
N VAL A 226 -2.07 -11.74 -4.63
CA VAL A 226 -3.23 -11.97 -3.74
C VAL A 226 -3.38 -13.41 -3.27
N SER A 227 -2.91 -14.39 -4.05
CA SER A 227 -3.12 -15.81 -3.78
C SER A 227 -1.84 -16.65 -3.83
N TYR A 228 -1.54 -17.29 -2.71
CA TYR A 228 -0.48 -18.29 -2.62
C TYR A 228 -0.78 -19.54 -3.48
N LYS A 229 -2.06 -19.93 -3.62
CA LYS A 229 -2.43 -21.06 -4.50
C LYS A 229 -2.16 -20.72 -5.96
N PHE A 230 -2.39 -19.48 -6.38
CA PHE A 230 -2.04 -19.06 -7.73
C PHE A 230 -0.53 -19.14 -7.99
N ILE A 231 0.30 -18.72 -7.02
CA ILE A 231 1.76 -18.92 -7.13
C ILE A 231 2.09 -20.42 -7.23
N GLU A 232 1.45 -21.28 -6.44
CA GLU A 232 1.60 -22.73 -6.49
C GLU A 232 1.26 -23.30 -7.88
N GLU A 233 0.21 -22.83 -8.53
CA GLU A 233 -0.14 -23.21 -9.91
C GLU A 233 0.94 -22.81 -10.92
N ILE A 234 1.42 -21.56 -10.88
CA ILE A 234 2.50 -21.10 -11.77
C ILE A 234 3.79 -21.89 -11.51
N ALA A 235 4.16 -22.05 -10.23
CA ALA A 235 5.40 -22.70 -9.83
C ALA A 235 5.42 -24.20 -10.14
N ASN A 236 4.26 -24.84 -10.29
CA ASN A 236 4.17 -26.28 -10.62
C ASN A 236 3.97 -26.54 -12.13
N ASN A 237 3.78 -25.50 -12.95
CA ASN A 237 3.61 -25.64 -14.39
C ASN A 237 4.91 -25.28 -15.14
N ASP A 238 5.65 -26.31 -15.58
CA ASP A 238 6.91 -26.16 -16.31
C ASP A 238 6.77 -25.40 -17.64
N GLU A 239 5.62 -25.46 -18.30
CA GLU A 239 5.39 -24.71 -19.54
C GLU A 239 5.25 -23.22 -19.26
N TYR A 240 4.50 -22.84 -18.22
CA TYR A 240 4.36 -21.46 -17.79
C TYR A 240 5.71 -20.85 -17.42
N ILE A 241 6.51 -21.56 -16.61
CA ILE A 241 7.87 -21.10 -16.26
C ILE A 241 8.74 -20.92 -17.51
N LYS A 242 8.72 -21.86 -18.45
CA LYS A 242 9.48 -21.71 -19.71
C LYS A 242 9.03 -20.50 -20.53
N ILE A 243 7.73 -20.23 -20.58
CA ILE A 243 7.19 -19.04 -21.27
C ILE A 243 7.74 -17.77 -20.62
N LEU A 244 7.66 -17.66 -19.29
CA LEU A 244 8.18 -16.52 -18.53
C LEU A 244 9.70 -16.35 -18.73
N ASP A 245 10.48 -17.42 -18.61
CA ASP A 245 11.95 -17.39 -18.78
C ASP A 245 12.36 -16.99 -20.21
N SER A 246 11.53 -17.33 -21.21
CA SER A 246 11.79 -17.02 -22.62
C SER A 246 11.30 -15.63 -23.05
N ALA A 247 10.53 -14.94 -22.21
CA ALA A 247 9.93 -13.65 -22.55
C ALA A 247 11.01 -12.59 -22.77
N ASN A 248 11.15 -12.14 -24.02
CA ASN A 248 12.15 -11.15 -24.44
C ASN A 248 11.52 -10.11 -25.37
N GLY A 249 12.21 -8.98 -25.57
CA GLY A 249 11.70 -7.89 -26.43
C GLY A 249 10.46 -7.16 -25.90
N ILE A 250 10.07 -7.41 -24.65
CA ILE A 250 8.94 -6.78 -23.96
C ILE A 250 9.31 -5.38 -23.43
N GLY A 251 8.31 -4.55 -23.10
CA GLY A 251 8.53 -3.20 -22.54
C GLY A 251 9.13 -3.23 -21.13
N LYS A 252 9.76 -2.13 -20.69
CA LYS A 252 10.45 -2.08 -19.39
C LYS A 252 9.55 -2.40 -18.20
N LEU A 253 8.37 -1.78 -18.11
CA LEU A 253 7.42 -2.05 -17.03
C LEU A 253 6.98 -3.52 -17.03
N ALA A 254 6.75 -4.10 -18.21
CA ALA A 254 6.43 -5.52 -18.36
C ALA A 254 7.58 -6.42 -17.90
N LYS A 255 8.85 -6.06 -18.18
CA LYS A 255 10.02 -6.78 -17.63
C LYS A 255 10.05 -6.70 -16.11
N THR A 256 9.74 -5.55 -15.53
CA THR A 256 9.73 -5.38 -14.07
C THR A 256 8.64 -6.24 -13.42
N HIS A 257 7.43 -6.31 -13.99
CA HIS A 257 6.39 -7.25 -13.54
C HIS A 257 6.82 -8.71 -13.65
N LEU A 258 7.45 -9.09 -14.78
CA LEU A 258 8.02 -10.43 -14.96
C LEU A 258 9.04 -10.77 -13.85
N VAL A 259 9.94 -9.84 -13.51
CA VAL A 259 10.88 -10.01 -12.40
C VAL A 259 10.14 -10.22 -11.08
N GLY A 260 9.08 -9.45 -10.82
CA GLY A 260 8.22 -9.61 -9.64
C GLY A 260 7.57 -11.00 -9.54
N ILE A 261 7.04 -11.53 -10.65
CA ILE A 261 6.46 -12.88 -10.70
C ILE A 261 7.54 -13.94 -10.40
N LEU A 262 8.70 -13.84 -11.05
CA LEU A 262 9.81 -14.78 -10.84
C LEU A 262 10.32 -14.74 -9.40
N LEU A 263 10.36 -13.57 -8.77
CA LEU A 263 10.70 -13.40 -7.36
C LEU A 263 9.73 -14.14 -6.44
N GLN A 264 8.42 -14.04 -6.69
CA GLN A 264 7.39 -14.73 -5.90
C GLN A 264 7.45 -16.25 -6.09
N VAL A 265 7.72 -16.73 -7.31
CA VAL A 265 7.95 -18.16 -7.58
C VAL A 265 9.20 -18.68 -6.84
N MET A 266 10.28 -17.89 -6.81
CA MET A 266 11.48 -18.23 -6.04
C MET A 266 11.22 -18.29 -4.54
N GLU A 267 10.47 -17.32 -4.00
CA GLU A 267 10.05 -17.31 -2.59
C GLU A 267 9.22 -18.55 -2.26
N PHE A 268 8.25 -18.89 -3.12
CA PHE A 268 7.42 -20.09 -2.97
C PHE A 268 8.25 -21.38 -2.95
N ARG A 269 9.26 -21.49 -3.82
CA ARG A 269 10.14 -22.67 -3.92
C ARG A 269 11.22 -22.71 -2.84
N ASP A 270 11.23 -21.76 -1.89
CA ASP A 270 12.27 -21.58 -0.86
C ASP A 270 13.69 -21.46 -1.45
N GLN A 271 13.80 -20.92 -2.66
CA GLN A 271 15.07 -20.74 -3.38
C GLN A 271 15.77 -19.42 -3.03
N THR A 272 15.23 -18.64 -2.09
CA THR A 272 15.75 -17.32 -1.70
C THR A 272 16.97 -17.40 -0.78
N ARG A 273 17.08 -18.44 0.07
CA ARG A 273 18.14 -18.57 1.07
C ARG A 273 19.45 -19.16 0.52
N ASP A 274 19.35 -20.13 -0.39
CA ASP A 274 20.51 -20.75 -1.06
C ASP A 274 20.79 -20.14 -2.46
N GLY A 275 19.89 -19.26 -2.94
CA GLY A 275 19.89 -18.72 -4.30
C GLY A 275 20.54 -17.34 -4.44
N ALA A 276 21.55 -16.97 -3.65
CA ALA A 276 22.21 -15.66 -3.75
C ALA A 276 22.62 -15.28 -5.18
N LYS A 277 23.01 -16.27 -6.00
CA LYS A 277 23.31 -16.08 -7.43
C LYS A 277 22.06 -15.70 -8.24
N LEU A 278 20.94 -16.38 -8.04
CA LEU A 278 19.68 -16.12 -8.75
C LEU A 278 19.09 -14.78 -8.29
N MET A 279 19.22 -14.47 -6.99
CA MET A 279 18.83 -13.19 -6.42
C MET A 279 19.66 -12.05 -7.02
N GLY A 280 20.97 -12.22 -7.12
CA GLY A 280 21.86 -11.27 -7.80
C GLY A 280 21.54 -11.09 -9.28
N GLN A 281 21.10 -12.14 -9.98
CA GLN A 281 20.63 -12.03 -11.38
C GLN A 281 19.38 -11.17 -11.49
N ILE A 282 18.39 -11.35 -10.60
CA ILE A 282 17.19 -10.53 -10.53
C ILE A 282 17.54 -9.06 -10.28
N LEU A 283 18.38 -8.78 -9.28
CA LEU A 283 18.81 -7.42 -8.96
C LEU A 283 19.56 -6.75 -10.12
N THR A 284 20.39 -7.51 -10.83
CA THR A 284 21.08 -7.01 -12.03
C THR A 284 20.11 -6.66 -13.15
N VAL A 285 19.01 -7.39 -13.31
CA VAL A 285 17.99 -7.07 -14.32
C VAL A 285 17.27 -5.76 -13.98
N LEU A 286 16.89 -5.57 -12.71
CA LEU A 286 16.27 -4.33 -12.24
C LEU A 286 17.20 -3.12 -12.42
N ASP A 287 18.45 -3.21 -11.98
CA ASP A 287 19.44 -2.12 -12.14
C ASP A 287 19.68 -1.78 -13.62
N ARG A 288 19.71 -2.79 -14.50
CA ARG A 288 19.85 -2.56 -15.95
C ARG A 288 18.64 -1.84 -16.53
N ILE A 289 17.42 -2.22 -16.15
CA ILE A 289 16.20 -1.54 -16.62
C ILE A 289 16.27 -0.06 -16.25
N TYR A 290 16.58 0.24 -14.99
CA TYR A 290 16.73 1.61 -14.52
C TYR A 290 17.82 2.39 -15.28
N ARG A 291 19.04 1.84 -15.38
CA ARG A 291 20.18 2.56 -15.97
C ARG A 291 20.10 2.73 -17.49
N GLU A 292 19.54 1.76 -18.20
CA GLU A 292 19.58 1.72 -19.67
C GLU A 292 18.26 2.17 -20.33
N GLU A 293 17.12 2.02 -19.65
CA GLU A 293 15.79 2.24 -20.25
C GLU A 293 15.01 3.42 -19.64
N ILE A 294 15.53 4.06 -18.58
CA ILE A 294 14.88 5.18 -17.88
C ILE A 294 15.72 6.45 -17.94
N ASP A 295 15.11 7.53 -18.44
CA ASP A 295 15.64 8.89 -18.31
C ASP A 295 14.96 9.56 -17.11
N LEU A 296 15.60 9.49 -15.94
CA LEU A 296 15.04 10.02 -14.69
C LEU A 296 14.80 11.53 -14.77
N LYS A 297 15.75 12.28 -15.36
CA LYS A 297 15.63 13.73 -15.49
C LYS A 297 14.43 14.11 -16.35
N PHE A 298 14.29 13.48 -17.52
CA PHE A 298 13.11 13.68 -18.36
C PHE A 298 11.82 13.34 -17.61
N THR A 299 11.82 12.24 -16.86
CA THR A 299 10.65 11.77 -16.10
C THR A 299 10.18 12.82 -15.11
N VAL A 300 11.07 13.29 -14.24
CA VAL A 300 10.74 14.33 -13.24
C VAL A 300 10.30 15.62 -13.92
N GLU A 301 11.01 16.07 -14.95
CA GLU A 301 10.67 17.30 -15.67
C GLU A 301 9.26 17.24 -16.27
N GLN A 302 8.86 16.09 -16.86
CA GLN A 302 7.53 15.94 -17.45
C GLN A 302 6.41 15.80 -16.40
N LEU A 303 6.66 15.10 -15.28
CA LEU A 303 5.66 14.92 -14.22
C LEU A 303 5.40 16.21 -13.44
N ASN A 304 6.41 17.08 -13.31
CA ASN A 304 6.28 18.37 -12.64
C ASN A 304 5.64 19.46 -13.52
N LEU A 305 5.29 19.18 -14.78
CA LEU A 305 4.56 20.13 -15.61
C LEU A 305 3.13 20.33 -15.08
N PRO A 306 2.60 21.56 -15.13
CA PRO A 306 1.22 21.83 -14.73
C PRO A 306 0.24 21.09 -15.64
N TYR A 307 -0.88 20.64 -15.07
CA TYR A 307 -1.95 19.99 -15.82
C TYR A 307 -2.43 20.86 -16.98
N LYS A 308 -2.56 20.24 -18.16
CA LYS A 308 -3.11 20.86 -19.36
C LYS A 308 -4.38 20.10 -19.76
N ALA A 309 -5.51 20.78 -19.79
CA ALA A 309 -6.79 20.18 -20.14
C ALA A 309 -6.83 19.63 -21.59
N ASN A 310 -6.10 20.25 -22.51
CA ASN A 310 -6.04 19.85 -23.93
C ASN A 310 -4.57 19.74 -24.38
N PRO A 311 -3.86 18.67 -24.00
CA PRO A 311 -2.48 18.46 -24.43
C PRO A 311 -2.43 18.11 -25.92
N THR A 312 -1.36 18.53 -26.60
CA THR A 312 -1.05 18.07 -27.96
C THR A 312 -0.73 16.58 -27.96
N GLY A 313 -0.77 15.95 -29.14
CA GLY A 313 -0.42 14.53 -29.28
C GLY A 313 1.02 14.22 -28.88
N GLU A 314 1.95 15.16 -29.06
CA GLU A 314 3.35 15.01 -28.61
C GLU A 314 3.47 15.11 -27.08
N GLU A 315 2.80 16.09 -26.46
CA GLU A 315 2.77 16.25 -25.00
C GLU A 315 2.14 15.02 -24.32
N SER A 316 1.05 14.49 -24.89
CA SER A 316 0.40 13.29 -24.38
C SER A 316 1.33 12.07 -24.42
N LYS A 317 2.12 11.92 -25.49
CA LYS A 317 3.13 10.85 -25.60
C LYS A 317 4.27 11.02 -24.61
N LYS A 318 4.75 12.24 -24.40
CA LYS A 318 5.81 12.52 -23.41
C LYS A 318 5.33 12.23 -21.99
N LEU A 319 4.12 12.65 -21.64
CA LEU A 319 3.50 12.35 -20.35
C LEU A 319 3.28 10.85 -20.16
N ALA A 320 2.81 10.14 -21.20
CA ALA A 320 2.66 8.69 -21.14
C ALA A 320 4.00 7.96 -20.91
N LEU A 321 5.08 8.41 -21.58
CA LEU A 321 6.42 7.86 -21.34
C LEU A 321 6.93 8.17 -19.93
N ALA A 322 6.68 9.39 -19.42
CA ALA A 322 7.06 9.74 -18.06
C ALA A 322 6.30 8.93 -17.02
N LYS A 323 5.00 8.65 -17.24
CA LYS A 323 4.21 7.75 -16.39
C LYS A 323 4.69 6.30 -16.46
N ASP A 324 5.05 5.81 -17.64
CA ASP A 324 5.66 4.48 -17.81
C ASP A 324 7.00 4.36 -17.07
N ASN A 325 7.85 5.41 -17.13
CA ASN A 325 9.07 5.49 -16.33
C ASN A 325 8.78 5.50 -14.82
N PHE A 326 7.83 6.33 -14.38
CA PHE A 326 7.41 6.42 -12.98
C PHE A 326 6.93 5.07 -12.45
N ASN A 327 5.98 4.43 -13.13
CA ASN A 327 5.44 3.13 -12.73
C ASN A 327 6.52 2.04 -12.69
N THR A 328 7.55 2.15 -13.55
CA THR A 328 8.69 1.22 -13.52
C THR A 328 9.53 1.43 -12.26
N ILE A 329 9.86 2.69 -11.91
CA ILE A 329 10.61 3.04 -10.69
C ILE A 329 9.82 2.68 -9.42
N ASP A 330 8.53 3.00 -9.40
CA ASP A 330 7.58 2.70 -8.31
C ASP A 330 7.54 1.19 -8.01
N LEU A 331 7.55 0.36 -9.06
CA LEU A 331 7.61 -1.10 -8.94
C LEU A 331 9.01 -1.58 -8.55
N ASP A 332 10.08 -0.99 -9.09
CA ASP A 332 11.46 -1.31 -8.69
C ASP A 332 11.66 -1.08 -7.18
N LEU A 333 11.13 0.03 -6.63
CA LEU A 333 11.17 0.33 -5.19
C LEU A 333 10.47 -0.76 -4.36
N ASP A 334 9.27 -1.20 -4.76
CA ASP A 334 8.56 -2.31 -4.10
C ASP A 334 9.37 -3.61 -4.13
N LEU A 335 9.96 -3.93 -5.29
CA LEU A 335 10.73 -5.15 -5.49
C LEU A 335 12.03 -5.12 -4.69
N TYR A 336 12.81 -4.04 -4.72
CA TYR A 336 14.01 -3.91 -3.89
C TYR A 336 13.69 -4.05 -2.42
N THR A 337 12.65 -3.34 -1.96
CA THR A 337 12.16 -3.44 -0.58
C THR A 337 11.87 -4.90 -0.21
N SER A 338 11.13 -5.61 -1.06
CA SER A 338 10.79 -7.02 -0.85
C SER A 338 12.00 -7.93 -0.82
N VAL A 339 12.97 -7.73 -1.73
CA VAL A 339 14.21 -8.51 -1.73
C VAL A 339 15.00 -8.28 -0.44
N ILE A 340 15.07 -7.05 0.07
CA ILE A 340 15.75 -6.73 1.34
C ILE A 340 15.15 -7.55 2.48
N GLU A 341 13.82 -7.70 2.60
CA GLU A 341 13.24 -8.52 3.68
C GLU A 341 13.39 -10.02 3.48
N MET A 342 13.27 -10.47 2.24
CA MET A 342 13.46 -11.89 1.91
C MET A 342 14.87 -12.33 2.32
N VAL A 343 15.86 -11.47 2.06
CA VAL A 343 17.27 -11.67 2.43
C VAL A 343 17.46 -11.43 3.94
N GLY A 344 16.94 -10.32 4.49
CA GLY A 344 17.13 -9.90 5.88
C GLY A 344 16.72 -10.93 6.93
N GLU A 345 15.63 -11.68 6.70
CA GLU A 345 15.17 -12.72 7.64
C GLU A 345 16.12 -13.92 7.79
N GLY A 346 17.13 -14.07 6.92
CA GLY A 346 18.10 -15.16 6.96
C GLY A 346 19.54 -14.75 7.26
N TYR A 347 19.84 -13.45 7.41
CA TYR A 347 21.19 -12.95 7.11
C TYR A 347 22.08 -12.59 8.30
N SER A 348 21.74 -12.92 9.55
CA SER A 348 22.54 -12.58 10.75
C SER A 348 24.02 -13.05 10.74
N ASN A 349 24.43 -13.88 9.76
CA ASN A 349 25.78 -14.47 9.68
C ASN A 349 26.40 -14.46 8.25
N GLN A 350 25.86 -13.72 7.28
CA GLN A 350 26.35 -13.76 5.89
C GLN A 350 27.61 -12.88 5.68
N PRO A 351 28.55 -13.30 4.82
CA PRO A 351 29.80 -12.58 4.63
C PRO A 351 29.59 -11.25 3.90
N LYS A 352 30.32 -10.20 4.30
CA LYS A 352 30.31 -8.85 3.69
C LYS A 352 30.59 -8.81 2.17
N LYS A 353 31.00 -9.93 1.58
CA LYS A 353 31.33 -10.09 0.14
C LYS A 353 30.23 -10.77 -0.67
N ASP A 354 29.08 -11.08 -0.05
CA ASP A 354 27.94 -11.63 -0.77
C ASP A 354 27.48 -10.65 -1.87
N PRO A 355 27.25 -11.12 -3.12
CA PRO A 355 26.88 -10.24 -4.24
C PRO A 355 25.63 -9.40 -3.99
N VAL A 356 24.66 -9.90 -3.23
CA VAL A 356 23.43 -9.17 -2.89
C VAL A 356 23.73 -8.04 -1.90
N VAL A 357 24.55 -8.32 -0.88
CA VAL A 357 25.00 -7.31 0.10
C VAL A 357 25.80 -6.20 -0.60
N VAL A 358 26.69 -6.58 -1.53
CA VAL A 358 27.46 -5.63 -2.35
C VAL A 358 26.51 -4.79 -3.21
N PHE A 359 25.53 -5.41 -3.86
CA PHE A 359 24.55 -4.70 -4.69
C PHE A 359 23.78 -3.65 -3.87
N PHE A 360 23.27 -4.02 -2.70
CA PHE A 360 22.53 -3.10 -1.82
C PHE A 360 23.36 -1.88 -1.42
N ASN A 361 24.63 -2.09 -1.07
CA ASN A 361 25.52 -1.03 -0.61
C ASN A 361 26.21 -0.23 -1.74
N THR A 362 25.96 -0.59 -3.00
CA THR A 362 26.52 0.11 -4.17
C THR A 362 25.44 0.54 -5.16
N GLN A 363 24.86 -0.39 -5.93
CA GLN A 363 23.87 -0.08 -6.96
C GLN A 363 22.57 0.48 -6.38
N LEU A 364 21.98 -0.18 -5.36
CA LEU A 364 20.73 0.29 -4.76
C LEU A 364 20.91 1.62 -4.02
N LYS A 365 21.99 1.77 -3.25
CA LYS A 365 22.34 3.05 -2.63
C LYS A 365 22.42 4.18 -3.67
N GLN A 366 23.08 3.93 -4.81
CA GLN A 366 23.17 4.92 -5.88
C GLN A 366 21.82 5.21 -6.53
N PHE A 367 20.99 4.19 -6.76
CA PHE A 367 19.63 4.35 -7.27
C PHE A 367 18.79 5.28 -6.35
N LEU A 368 18.80 5.03 -5.04
CA LEU A 368 18.09 5.89 -4.08
C LEU A 368 18.65 7.32 -4.07
N LEU A 369 19.98 7.48 -4.12
CA LEU A 369 20.62 8.79 -4.25
C LEU A 369 20.17 9.54 -5.51
N ASP A 370 20.12 8.87 -6.65
CA ASP A 370 19.73 9.48 -7.92
C ASP A 370 18.27 9.99 -7.88
N LEU A 371 17.35 9.20 -7.29
CA LEU A 371 15.95 9.59 -7.09
C LEU A 371 15.83 10.81 -6.17
N ILE A 372 16.60 10.80 -5.08
CA ILE A 372 16.59 11.87 -4.09
C ILE A 372 17.19 13.16 -4.68
N ASP A 373 18.31 13.07 -5.39
CA ASP A 373 18.96 14.24 -6.00
C ASP A 373 18.15 14.83 -7.15
N SER A 374 17.29 14.03 -7.77
CA SER A 374 16.43 14.46 -8.87
C SER A 374 15.08 15.02 -8.42
N ASP A 375 14.80 15.13 -7.11
CA ASP A 375 13.47 15.48 -6.59
C ASP A 375 12.34 14.56 -7.10
N PHE A 376 12.64 13.25 -7.24
CA PHE A 376 11.60 12.27 -7.58
C PHE A 376 10.64 12.11 -6.40
N LYS A 377 9.33 12.27 -6.68
CA LYS A 377 8.27 12.29 -5.66
C LYS A 377 7.57 10.95 -5.60
N ASP A 378 8.11 10.08 -4.74
CA ASP A 378 7.54 8.77 -4.46
C ASP A 378 7.84 8.36 -3.01
N ASP A 379 6.76 8.15 -2.29
CA ASP A 379 6.69 7.77 -0.89
C ASP A 379 7.40 6.43 -0.59
N LYS A 380 7.50 5.55 -1.60
CA LYS A 380 8.17 4.24 -1.47
C LYS A 380 9.69 4.37 -1.33
N ILE A 381 10.29 5.52 -1.65
CA ILE A 381 11.72 5.78 -1.44
C ILE A 381 12.07 5.58 0.03
N LEU A 382 11.28 6.17 0.95
CA LEU A 382 11.52 6.07 2.38
C LEU A 382 11.35 4.65 2.89
N SER A 383 10.35 3.94 2.39
CA SER A 383 10.12 2.53 2.73
C SER A 383 11.30 1.64 2.34
N CYS A 384 11.82 1.80 1.11
CA CYS A 384 12.98 1.07 0.64
C CYS A 384 14.25 1.42 1.43
N LEU A 385 14.46 2.71 1.69
CA LEU A 385 15.60 3.21 2.46
C LEU A 385 15.57 2.70 3.91
N ASN A 386 14.41 2.72 4.55
CA ASN A 386 14.20 2.24 5.90
C ASN A 386 14.60 0.75 6.03
N ASN A 387 14.15 -0.08 5.08
CA ASN A 387 14.50 -1.50 5.11
C ASN A 387 15.98 -1.74 4.81
N LEU A 388 16.59 -0.95 3.92
CA LEU A 388 18.04 -0.98 3.68
C LEU A 388 18.84 -0.59 4.93
N ALA A 389 18.39 0.42 5.67
CA ALA A 389 18.99 0.87 6.92
C ALA A 389 18.94 -0.23 8.00
N ILE A 390 17.75 -0.78 8.27
CA ILE A 390 17.56 -1.90 9.20
C ILE A 390 18.42 -3.10 8.80
N PHE A 391 18.45 -3.43 7.50
CA PHE A 391 19.28 -4.51 6.97
C PHE A 391 20.77 -4.28 7.30
N ASN A 392 21.31 -3.11 6.97
CA ASN A 392 22.70 -2.78 7.24
C ASN A 392 23.03 -2.73 8.74
N GLN A 393 22.12 -2.22 9.57
CA GLN A 393 22.26 -2.19 11.03
C GLN A 393 22.34 -3.62 11.58
N SER A 394 21.45 -4.51 11.16
CA SER A 394 21.43 -5.91 11.59
C SER A 394 22.71 -6.69 11.24
N LEU A 395 23.45 -6.25 10.22
CA LEU A 395 24.70 -6.85 9.77
C LEU A 395 25.97 -6.14 10.27
N GLY A 396 25.83 -5.06 11.04
CA GLY A 396 26.97 -4.23 11.44
C GLY A 396 27.71 -3.64 10.23
N LEU A 397 26.95 -3.22 9.22
CA LEU A 397 27.45 -2.60 7.98
C LEU A 397 27.25 -1.09 7.95
N VAL A 398 26.65 -0.50 8.98
CA VAL A 398 26.57 0.95 9.14
C VAL A 398 27.98 1.50 9.34
N ASN A 399 28.50 2.18 8.33
CA ASN A 399 29.80 2.84 8.30
C ASN A 399 29.63 4.34 8.03
N ASP A 400 30.70 5.12 8.16
CA ASP A 400 30.65 6.58 7.97
C ASP A 400 30.10 6.99 6.59
N GLU A 401 30.40 6.22 5.54
CA GLU A 401 29.90 6.48 4.18
C GLU A 401 28.38 6.28 4.09
N PHE A 402 27.85 5.23 4.73
CA PHE A 402 26.42 4.97 4.78
C PHE A 402 25.70 5.98 5.67
N LEU A 403 26.29 6.37 6.80
CA LEU A 403 25.74 7.43 7.66
C LEU A 403 25.65 8.77 6.93
N GLN A 404 26.71 9.19 6.22
CA GLN A 404 26.68 10.41 5.40
C GLN A 404 25.58 10.36 4.32
N PHE A 405 25.36 9.20 3.72
CA PHE A 405 24.26 9.00 2.78
C PHE A 405 22.90 9.24 3.47
N VAL A 406 22.64 8.60 4.60
CA VAL A 406 21.36 8.73 5.30
C VAL A 406 21.17 10.14 5.87
N GLU A 407 22.22 10.80 6.35
CA GLU A 407 22.21 12.18 6.83
C GLU A 407 21.76 13.16 5.73
N LYS A 408 22.27 12.99 4.50
CA LYS A 408 21.83 13.80 3.35
C LYS A 408 20.32 13.65 3.07
N VAL A 409 19.79 12.43 3.24
CA VAL A 409 18.36 12.17 3.11
C VAL A 409 17.56 12.83 4.24
N GLN A 410 18.07 12.74 5.47
CA GLN A 410 17.48 13.37 6.65
C GLN A 410 17.38 14.89 6.51
N GLU A 411 18.40 15.55 5.97
CA GLU A 411 18.39 17.01 5.74
C GLU A 411 17.20 17.42 4.85
N ARG A 412 16.99 16.71 3.74
CA ARG A 412 15.88 16.99 2.82
C ARG A 412 14.51 16.74 3.46
N ILE A 413 14.35 15.58 4.09
CA ILE A 413 13.08 15.18 4.72
C ILE A 413 12.72 16.11 5.88
N SER A 414 13.70 16.63 6.63
CA SER A 414 13.45 17.51 7.77
C SER A 414 12.72 18.80 7.36
N GLU A 415 13.03 19.35 6.18
CA GLU A 415 12.34 20.53 5.64
C GLU A 415 10.89 20.20 5.25
N GLU A 416 10.69 19.11 4.51
CA GLU A 416 9.37 18.61 4.09
C GLU A 416 8.49 18.29 5.31
N PHE A 417 9.06 17.62 6.31
CA PHE A 417 8.39 17.29 7.56
C PHE A 417 7.92 18.53 8.29
N THR A 418 8.76 19.56 8.39
CA THR A 418 8.40 20.82 9.04
C THR A 418 7.24 21.52 8.31
N GLN A 419 7.22 21.47 6.98
CA GLN A 419 6.12 22.01 6.18
C GLN A 419 4.82 21.23 6.38
N LEU A 420 4.88 19.90 6.36
CA LEU A 420 3.74 19.01 6.59
C LEU A 420 3.14 19.23 7.98
N LEU A 421 3.98 19.24 9.02
CA LEU A 421 3.55 19.48 10.40
C LEU A 421 2.90 20.86 10.58
N SER A 422 3.32 21.84 9.78
CA SER A 422 2.78 23.21 9.82
C SER A 422 1.46 23.37 9.06
N SER A 423 1.08 22.41 8.21
CA SER A 423 -0.15 22.46 7.41
C SER A 423 -1.40 22.72 8.25
N SER A 424 -2.31 23.57 7.75
CA SER A 424 -3.59 23.87 8.41
C SER A 424 -4.63 22.75 8.28
N SER A 425 -4.44 21.83 7.32
CA SER A 425 -5.35 20.71 7.09
C SER A 425 -4.57 19.53 6.49
N LEU A 426 -4.52 18.42 7.22
CA LEU A 426 -3.98 17.16 6.73
C LEU A 426 -5.12 16.27 6.19
N ASP A 427 -5.01 15.86 4.94
CA ASP A 427 -5.81 14.76 4.40
C ASP A 427 -5.11 13.41 4.70
N GLU A 428 -5.71 12.29 4.30
CA GLU A 428 -5.15 10.95 4.51
C GLU A 428 -3.72 10.84 3.95
N LYS A 429 -3.49 11.39 2.75
CA LYS A 429 -2.17 11.38 2.12
C LYS A 429 -1.13 12.12 2.97
N GLY A 430 -1.47 13.30 3.48
CA GLY A 430 -0.57 14.03 4.38
C GLY A 430 -0.24 13.25 5.66
N VAL A 431 -1.18 12.45 6.18
CA VAL A 431 -0.94 11.57 7.33
C VAL A 431 -0.03 10.40 6.97
N GLU A 432 -0.20 9.80 5.79
CA GLU A 432 0.68 8.73 5.28
C GLU A 432 2.12 9.23 5.10
N GLU A 433 2.32 10.40 4.50
CA GLU A 433 3.63 11.02 4.32
C GLU A 433 4.31 11.26 5.69
N ILE A 434 3.57 11.80 6.67
CA ILE A 434 4.06 11.99 8.05
C ILE A 434 4.44 10.65 8.70
N ASN A 435 3.63 9.60 8.52
CA ASN A 435 3.90 8.28 9.09
C ASN A 435 5.20 7.69 8.55
N GLN A 436 5.46 7.83 7.26
CA GLN A 436 6.69 7.33 6.64
C GLN A 436 7.92 8.09 7.13
N ILE A 437 7.82 9.41 7.24
CA ILE A 437 8.90 10.24 7.78
C ILE A 437 9.20 9.89 9.23
N LEU A 438 8.18 9.72 10.07
CA LEU A 438 8.37 9.29 11.46
C LEU A 438 9.03 7.92 11.55
N THR A 439 8.64 6.97 10.69
CA THR A 439 9.28 5.64 10.61
C THR A 439 10.75 5.76 10.27
N PHE A 440 11.09 6.58 9.27
CA PHE A 440 12.47 6.81 8.86
C PHE A 440 13.28 7.49 9.97
N ASN A 441 12.73 8.52 10.62
CA ASN A 441 13.36 9.22 11.73
C ASN A 441 13.67 8.27 12.90
N ASP A 442 12.76 7.35 13.21
CA ASP A 442 12.96 6.35 14.26
C ASP A 442 14.16 5.43 13.95
N THR A 443 14.21 4.87 12.74
CA THR A 443 15.32 4.03 12.27
C THR A 443 16.63 4.81 12.19
N PHE A 444 16.60 6.05 11.73
CA PHE A 444 17.77 6.94 11.69
C PHE A 444 18.35 7.17 13.09
N THR A 445 17.47 7.40 14.07
CA THR A 445 17.84 7.60 15.48
C THR A 445 18.48 6.35 16.09
N GLU A 446 18.10 5.15 15.65
CA GLU A 446 18.73 3.89 16.10
C GLU A 446 20.11 3.63 15.47
N MET A 447 20.40 4.25 14.32
CA MET A 447 21.70 4.13 13.65
C MET A 447 22.75 5.10 14.20
N GLN A 448 22.33 6.27 14.72
CA GLN A 448 23.25 7.25 15.27
C GLN A 448 23.63 6.90 16.72
N ILE A 449 24.93 6.95 17.02
CA ILE A 449 25.49 6.78 18.37
C ILE A 449 25.58 8.14 19.10
N ASP A 450 25.54 9.25 18.35
CA ASP A 450 25.67 10.61 18.89
C ASP A 450 24.39 11.44 18.68
N TYR A 451 23.61 11.58 19.76
CA TYR A 451 22.39 12.38 19.79
C TYR A 451 22.65 13.90 19.85
N SER A 452 23.90 14.36 19.91
CA SER A 452 24.22 15.80 20.00
C SER A 452 23.86 16.60 18.74
N HIS A 453 23.61 15.94 17.61
CA HIS A 453 23.12 16.53 16.37
C HIS A 453 21.59 16.49 16.24
N TRP A 454 20.90 15.91 17.23
CA TRP A 454 19.45 15.80 17.21
C TRP A 454 18.80 17.13 17.59
N ASN A 455 18.55 17.96 16.60
CA ASN A 455 18.02 19.32 16.77
C ASN A 455 16.48 19.34 16.82
N VAL A 456 15.87 18.48 17.64
CA VAL A 456 14.41 18.53 17.85
C VAL A 456 14.08 19.74 18.70
N THR A 457 13.29 20.64 18.14
CA THR A 457 12.90 21.89 18.82
C THR A 457 11.61 21.70 19.63
N VAL A 458 11.43 22.51 20.66
CA VAL A 458 10.15 22.62 21.40
C VAL A 458 8.98 22.84 20.43
N ASP A 459 9.18 23.65 19.40
CA ASP A 459 8.16 23.93 18.39
C ASP A 459 7.74 22.67 17.62
N GLN A 460 8.71 21.84 17.21
CA GLN A 460 8.40 20.56 16.55
C GLN A 460 7.60 19.62 17.43
N VAL A 461 7.92 19.50 18.73
CA VAL A 461 7.13 18.71 19.68
C VAL A 461 5.69 19.25 19.77
N VAL A 462 5.52 20.57 19.86
CA VAL A 462 4.20 21.21 19.88
C VAL A 462 3.42 20.94 18.60
N GLN A 463 4.06 21.01 17.42
CA GLN A 463 3.40 20.69 16.15
C GLN A 463 3.00 19.22 16.08
N LEU A 464 3.83 18.28 16.56
CA LEU A 464 3.49 16.85 16.59
C LEU A 464 2.28 16.57 17.48
N VAL A 465 2.21 17.20 18.65
CA VAL A 465 1.05 17.11 19.55
C VAL A 465 -0.21 17.69 18.90
N ARG A 466 -0.08 18.82 18.19
CA ARG A 466 -1.19 19.44 17.44
C ARG A 466 -1.69 18.51 16.35
N VAL A 467 -0.79 17.97 15.53
CA VAL A 467 -1.12 17.04 14.44
C VAL A 467 -1.77 15.77 14.98
N SER A 468 -1.23 15.21 16.06
CA SER A 468 -1.85 14.05 16.73
C SER A 468 -3.30 14.32 17.12
N SER A 469 -3.59 15.53 17.60
CA SER A 469 -4.94 15.93 18.02
C SER A 469 -5.88 16.12 16.83
N ASP A 470 -5.39 16.72 15.75
CA ASP A 470 -6.13 16.89 14.49
C ASP A 470 -6.51 15.54 13.88
N ILE A 471 -5.55 14.62 13.74
CA ILE A 471 -5.80 13.26 13.22
C ILE A 471 -6.83 12.54 14.09
N SER A 472 -6.70 12.62 15.42
CA SER A 472 -7.67 11.99 16.34
C SER A 472 -9.09 12.52 16.12
N SER A 473 -9.24 13.84 15.96
CA SER A 473 -10.56 14.45 15.72
C SER A 473 -11.16 14.04 14.38
N LYS A 474 -10.33 13.79 13.36
CA LYS A 474 -10.76 13.33 12.03
C LYS A 474 -11.15 11.85 12.03
N VAL A 475 -10.47 11.03 12.83
CA VAL A 475 -10.92 9.65 13.07
C VAL A 475 -12.27 9.64 13.78
N ASP A 476 -12.47 10.54 14.76
CA ASP A 476 -13.76 10.67 15.44
C ASP A 476 -14.89 11.14 14.51
N SER A 477 -14.58 11.98 13.52
CA SER A 477 -15.54 12.45 12.50
C SER A 477 -15.67 11.51 11.29
N GLU A 478 -14.98 10.37 11.27
CA GLU A 478 -14.94 9.40 10.16
C GLU A 478 -14.41 10.01 8.84
N GLU A 479 -13.57 11.05 8.94
CA GLU A 479 -12.87 11.67 7.81
C GLU A 479 -11.55 10.97 7.45
N ILE A 480 -10.94 10.29 8.42
CA ILE A 480 -9.69 9.54 8.27
C ILE A 480 -9.88 8.16 8.91
N ASP A 481 -9.36 7.11 8.26
CA ASP A 481 -9.42 5.76 8.82
C ASP A 481 -8.61 5.60 10.14
N SER A 482 -9.17 4.83 11.07
CA SER A 482 -8.55 4.59 12.38
C SER A 482 -7.18 3.89 12.30
N SER A 483 -6.91 3.14 11.23
CA SER A 483 -5.63 2.48 10.98
C SER A 483 -4.49 3.46 10.74
N LEU A 484 -4.76 4.62 10.14
CA LEU A 484 -3.77 5.67 9.92
C LEU A 484 -3.35 6.32 11.24
N LEU A 485 -4.29 6.53 12.17
CA LEU A 485 -3.98 6.99 13.53
C LEU A 485 -3.24 5.92 14.35
N LEU A 486 -3.57 4.65 14.15
CA LEU A 486 -2.82 3.56 14.78
C LEU A 486 -1.36 3.55 14.31
N GLN A 487 -1.13 3.61 12.99
CA GLN A 487 0.22 3.69 12.43
C GLN A 487 0.95 4.95 12.91
N PHE A 488 0.26 6.08 12.96
CA PHE A 488 0.80 7.32 13.50
C PHE A 488 1.21 7.18 14.98
N ASN A 489 0.40 6.55 15.82
CA ASN A 489 0.75 6.27 17.21
C ASN A 489 1.94 5.29 17.33
N GLN A 490 1.98 4.25 16.49
CA GLN A 490 3.07 3.27 16.44
C GLN A 490 4.42 3.93 16.15
N ASN A 491 4.44 5.02 15.39
CA ASN A 491 5.67 5.74 15.07
C ASN A 491 5.92 6.93 16.02
N LEU A 492 4.89 7.70 16.36
CA LEU A 492 5.02 8.90 17.17
C LEU A 492 5.45 8.59 18.61
N ILE A 493 4.80 7.61 19.27
CA ILE A 493 5.02 7.36 20.69
C ILE A 493 6.47 6.92 20.98
N PRO A 494 7.04 5.92 20.26
CA PRO A 494 8.45 5.56 20.43
C PRO A 494 9.39 6.72 20.10
N PHE A 495 9.11 7.47 19.03
CA PHE A 495 9.91 8.61 18.63
C PHE A 495 9.96 9.70 19.72
N LEU A 496 8.80 10.06 20.29
CA LEU A 496 8.72 11.00 21.41
C LEU A 496 9.43 10.48 22.66
N ALA A 497 9.33 9.19 22.97
CA ALA A 497 10.05 8.59 24.10
C ALA A 497 11.57 8.72 23.94
N LYS A 498 12.09 8.43 22.74
CA LYS A 498 13.51 8.63 22.41
C LYS A 498 13.91 10.11 22.56
N ILE A 499 13.07 11.07 22.11
CA ILE A 499 13.34 12.51 22.27
C ILE A 499 13.41 12.88 23.76
N ALA A 500 12.38 12.50 24.52
CA ALA A 500 12.29 12.79 25.95
C ALA A 500 13.49 12.27 26.73
N LYS A 501 14.00 11.09 26.35
CA LYS A 501 15.19 10.46 26.95
C LYS A 501 16.48 11.23 26.64
N ASN A 502 16.68 11.62 25.39
CA ASN A 502 17.99 12.05 24.90
C ASN A 502 18.16 13.57 24.67
N CYS A 503 17.09 14.36 24.71
CA CYS A 503 17.17 15.80 24.37
C CYS A 503 17.95 16.66 25.39
N GLY A 504 18.14 16.17 26.61
CA GLY A 504 18.83 16.91 27.68
C GLY A 504 18.07 18.14 28.23
N ASP A 505 16.82 18.39 27.79
CA ASP A 505 15.97 19.46 28.29
C ASP A 505 14.80 18.89 29.11
N ILE A 506 14.87 19.10 30.42
CA ILE A 506 13.86 18.64 31.38
C ILE A 506 12.44 19.15 31.07
N ASN A 507 12.29 20.34 30.48
CA ASN A 507 10.96 20.88 30.16
C ASN A 507 10.37 20.14 28.96
N ILE A 508 11.20 19.86 27.93
CA ILE A 508 10.78 19.07 26.77
C ILE A 508 10.39 17.67 27.22
N THR A 509 11.24 17.00 28.01
CA THR A 509 10.93 15.68 28.59
C THR A 509 9.61 15.71 29.35
N LYS A 510 9.39 16.73 30.18
CA LYS A 510 8.16 16.90 30.97
C LYS A 510 6.92 17.09 30.09
N ASP A 511 7.00 17.92 29.06
CA ASP A 511 5.89 18.19 28.16
C ASP A 511 5.52 16.95 27.33
N ILE A 512 6.52 16.19 26.87
CA ILE A 512 6.32 14.90 26.20
C ILE A 512 5.65 13.90 27.14
N VAL A 513 6.18 13.71 28.35
CA VAL A 513 5.60 12.78 29.34
C VAL A 513 4.16 13.18 29.67
N LYS A 514 3.88 14.48 29.84
CA LYS A 514 2.54 14.98 30.05
C LYS A 514 1.61 14.64 28.89
N PHE A 515 2.04 14.83 27.65
CA PHE A 515 1.26 14.45 26.47
C PHE A 515 0.97 12.94 26.42
N LEU A 516 1.99 12.11 26.65
CA LEU A 516 1.84 10.64 26.67
C LEU A 516 0.85 10.19 27.74
N VAL A 517 0.87 10.81 28.91
CA VAL A 517 -0.05 10.48 30.01
C VAL A 517 -1.45 11.01 29.76
N ASP A 518 -1.60 12.30 29.51
CA ASP A 518 -2.92 12.93 29.45
C ASP A 518 -3.69 12.52 28.18
N GLU A 519 -3.05 12.63 27.01
CA GLU A 519 -3.71 12.41 25.73
C GLU A 519 -3.67 10.97 25.23
N LYS A 520 -2.66 10.17 25.63
CA LYS A 520 -2.47 8.81 25.12
C LYS A 520 -2.71 7.72 26.17
N LEU A 521 -2.57 7.97 27.46
CA LEU A 521 -2.93 7.00 28.49
C LEU A 521 -4.36 7.25 28.98
N LEU A 522 -4.60 8.38 29.66
CA LEU A 522 -5.84 8.64 30.37
C LEU A 522 -7.04 8.77 29.44
N LYS A 523 -6.90 9.55 28.36
CA LYS A 523 -7.98 9.73 27.37
C LYS A 523 -8.33 8.43 26.63
N TYR A 524 -7.36 7.56 26.37
CA TYR A 524 -7.61 6.26 25.74
C TYR A 524 -8.25 5.27 26.71
N LEU A 525 -7.88 5.27 27.99
CA LEU A 525 -8.59 4.51 29.02
C LEU A 525 -10.04 4.98 29.17
N GLU A 526 -10.27 6.29 29.24
CA GLU A 526 -11.62 6.87 29.27
C GLU A 526 -12.43 6.47 28.02
N SER A 527 -11.82 6.61 26.84
CA SER A 527 -12.45 6.22 25.57
C SER A 527 -12.79 4.74 25.54
N TYR A 528 -11.92 3.87 26.04
CA TYR A 528 -12.19 2.44 26.19
C TYR A 528 -13.41 2.18 27.08
N GLY A 529 -13.47 2.87 28.23
CA GLY A 529 -14.58 2.76 29.20
C GLY A 529 -15.93 3.22 28.64
N ASN A 530 -15.95 4.08 27.62
CA ASN A 530 -17.17 4.53 26.96
C ASN A 530 -17.83 3.46 26.06
N PHE A 531 -17.08 2.41 25.68
CA PHE A 531 -17.64 1.29 24.94
C PHE A 531 -18.28 0.25 25.87
N LYS A 532 -19.45 -0.27 25.46
CA LYS A 532 -20.16 -1.29 26.26
C LYS A 532 -19.38 -2.60 26.40
N ASN A 533 -18.58 -2.95 25.40
CA ASN A 533 -17.70 -4.12 25.38
C ASN A 533 -16.62 -3.96 24.30
N ALA A 534 -15.59 -4.80 24.38
CA ALA A 534 -14.45 -4.80 23.46
C ALA A 534 -14.85 -5.16 22.01
N GLU A 535 -15.88 -5.98 21.79
CA GLU A 535 -16.30 -6.37 20.44
C GLU A 535 -16.81 -5.17 19.62
N ILE A 536 -17.57 -4.26 20.25
CA ILE A 536 -18.04 -3.03 19.59
C ILE A 536 -16.88 -2.08 19.31
N LEU A 537 -15.93 -1.97 20.25
CA LEU A 537 -14.71 -1.19 20.05
C LEU A 537 -13.93 -1.72 18.84
N HIS A 538 -13.63 -3.02 18.79
CA HIS A 538 -12.83 -3.63 17.73
C HIS A 538 -13.46 -3.53 16.35
N LYS A 539 -14.81 -3.52 16.28
CA LYS A 539 -15.52 -3.26 15.02
C LYS A 539 -15.39 -1.81 14.54
N LYS A 540 -15.23 -0.85 15.45
CA LYS A 540 -15.17 0.58 15.10
C LYS A 540 -13.74 1.07 14.89
N LEU A 541 -12.82 0.70 15.77
CA LEU A 541 -11.47 1.27 15.88
C LEU A 541 -10.36 0.22 15.76
N GLY A 542 -10.69 -1.04 15.43
CA GLY A 542 -9.74 -2.15 15.52
C GLY A 542 -9.13 -2.26 16.92
N PHE A 543 -7.83 -2.51 17.00
CA PHE A 543 -7.08 -2.57 18.26
C PHE A 543 -6.35 -1.25 18.58
N LEU A 544 -6.79 -0.11 17.99
CA LEU A 544 -6.12 1.19 18.12
C LEU A 544 -5.80 1.56 19.57
N ILE A 545 -6.78 1.43 20.46
CA ILE A 545 -6.66 1.84 21.86
C ILE A 545 -5.68 0.93 22.59
N GLU A 546 -5.83 -0.39 22.46
CA GLU A 546 -4.96 -1.35 23.12
C GLU A 546 -3.50 -1.24 22.68
N GLU A 547 -3.26 -1.07 21.38
CA GLU A 547 -1.90 -0.87 20.86
C GLU A 547 -1.30 0.44 21.36
N ALA A 548 -2.06 1.54 21.34
CA ALA A 548 -1.55 2.82 21.82
C ALA A 548 -1.22 2.76 23.32
N LEU A 549 -2.06 2.15 24.16
CA LEU A 549 -1.78 1.99 25.59
C LEU A 549 -0.53 1.15 25.85
N ASP A 550 -0.35 0.07 25.10
CA ASP A 550 0.85 -0.78 25.17
C ASP A 550 2.11 0.02 24.79
N LEU A 551 2.04 0.82 23.73
CA LEU A 551 3.14 1.69 23.29
C LEU A 551 3.46 2.78 24.32
N VAL A 552 2.47 3.42 24.92
CA VAL A 552 2.68 4.46 25.94
C VAL A 552 3.39 3.89 27.16
N VAL A 553 2.95 2.74 27.66
CA VAL A 553 3.56 2.12 28.84
C VAL A 553 5.02 1.73 28.56
N ASN A 554 5.31 1.14 27.39
CA ASN A 554 6.69 0.83 27.00
C ASN A 554 7.52 2.09 26.75
N GLY A 555 6.94 3.16 26.19
CA GLY A 555 7.60 4.46 26.05
C GLY A 555 7.96 5.07 27.41
N ILE A 556 7.11 4.92 28.43
CA ILE A 556 7.45 5.33 29.80
C ILE A 556 8.59 4.50 30.36
N PHE A 557 8.64 3.19 30.11
CA PHE A 557 9.79 2.37 30.53
C PHE A 557 11.07 2.88 29.87
N GLU A 558 11.04 3.19 28.57
CA GLU A 558 12.20 3.67 27.83
C GLU A 558 12.74 5.01 28.35
N ILE A 559 11.85 5.94 28.73
CA ILE A 559 12.23 7.26 29.26
C ILE A 559 12.88 7.15 30.65
N PHE A 560 12.47 6.17 31.46
CA PHE A 560 12.83 6.08 32.88
C PHE A 560 13.55 4.77 33.24
N ASP A 561 14.26 4.18 32.27
CA ASP A 561 14.97 2.90 32.39
C ASP A 561 16.23 2.96 33.25
N ASP A 562 16.86 4.13 33.35
CA ASP A 562 18.05 4.39 34.18
C ASP A 562 17.85 5.59 35.11
N ASP A 563 18.87 5.95 35.90
CA ASP A 563 18.87 7.07 36.83
C ASP A 563 19.29 8.38 36.14
N TYR A 564 18.30 9.14 35.66
CA TYR A 564 18.48 10.44 35.02
C TYR A 564 18.08 11.60 35.93
N ASP A 565 18.69 12.78 35.74
CA ASP A 565 18.41 13.98 36.53
C ASP A 565 16.92 14.42 36.49
N TYR A 566 16.21 14.09 35.41
CA TYR A 566 14.79 14.39 35.26
C TYR A 566 13.86 13.36 35.92
N ASN A 567 14.36 12.23 36.40
CA ASN A 567 13.54 11.17 37.01
C ASN A 567 12.72 11.69 38.18
N ARG A 568 13.38 12.21 39.21
CA ARG A 568 12.68 12.73 40.39
C ARG A 568 11.66 13.83 40.08
N PRO A 569 12.00 14.93 39.38
CA PRO A 569 11.06 16.02 39.15
C PRO A 569 9.86 15.66 38.29
N ILE A 570 9.98 14.66 37.38
CA ILE A 570 8.89 14.27 36.47
C ILE A 570 8.16 13.03 36.99
N PHE A 571 8.89 12.00 37.39
CA PHE A 571 8.33 10.70 37.76
C PHE A 571 7.73 10.69 39.16
N HIS A 572 8.51 11.19 40.14
CA HIS A 572 8.14 11.16 41.56
C HIS A 572 7.34 12.41 41.94
N ASP A 573 7.98 13.58 41.86
CA ASP A 573 7.37 14.85 42.26
C ASP A 573 6.27 15.27 41.27
N GLY A 574 6.36 14.85 40.01
CA GLY A 574 5.36 15.07 38.97
C GLY A 574 4.15 14.11 39.02
N GLY A 575 4.14 13.14 39.95
CA GLY A 575 2.99 12.28 40.22
C GLY A 575 2.78 11.11 39.26
N LEU A 576 3.68 10.86 38.30
CA LEU A 576 3.56 9.78 37.33
C LEU A 576 3.49 8.40 37.99
N LEU A 577 4.29 8.15 39.05
CA LEU A 577 4.22 6.89 39.79
C LEU A 577 2.81 6.61 40.32
N GLN A 578 2.12 7.63 40.82
CA GLN A 578 0.77 7.49 41.36
C GLN A 578 -0.23 7.18 40.25
N VAL A 579 -0.14 7.87 39.10
CA VAL A 579 -0.96 7.60 37.92
C VAL A 579 -0.82 6.15 37.47
N LEU A 580 0.41 5.63 37.37
CA LEU A 580 0.65 4.25 36.96
C LEU A 580 0.08 3.24 37.98
N LYS A 581 0.18 3.53 39.28
CA LYS A 581 -0.43 2.70 40.34
C LYS A 581 -1.96 2.66 40.19
N ASP A 582 -2.58 3.83 40.06
CA ASP A 582 -4.04 3.99 40.04
C ASP A 582 -4.69 3.30 38.84
N HIS A 583 -4.03 3.30 37.67
CA HIS A 583 -4.57 2.73 36.43
C HIS A 583 -4.02 1.33 36.07
N SER A 584 -3.14 0.75 36.89
CA SER A 584 -2.51 -0.56 36.62
C SER A 584 -3.52 -1.71 36.43
N GLU A 585 -4.58 -1.77 37.25
CA GLU A 585 -5.61 -2.80 37.14
C GLU A 585 -6.56 -2.55 35.96
N GLU A 586 -6.79 -1.29 35.59
CA GLU A 586 -7.59 -0.91 34.43
C GLU A 586 -6.89 -1.35 33.13
N LEU A 587 -5.60 -1.04 32.98
CA LEU A 587 -4.76 -1.50 31.89
C LEU A 587 -4.74 -3.03 31.78
N ARG A 588 -4.64 -3.72 32.92
CA ARG A 588 -4.73 -5.19 32.95
C ARG A 588 -6.08 -5.68 32.42
N GLY A 589 -7.17 -5.00 32.76
CA GLY A 589 -8.51 -5.29 32.24
C GLY A 589 -8.59 -5.16 30.72
N VAL A 590 -8.10 -4.03 30.19
CA VAL A 590 -8.06 -3.73 28.74
C VAL A 590 -7.31 -4.84 27.99
N PHE A 591 -6.07 -5.13 28.37
CA PHE A 591 -5.25 -6.11 27.65
C PHE A 591 -5.75 -7.55 27.81
N LYS A 592 -6.48 -7.84 28.89
CA LYS A 592 -7.15 -9.14 29.08
C LYS A 592 -8.33 -9.37 28.13
N ASN A 593 -8.85 -8.34 27.47
CA ASN A 593 -9.95 -8.45 26.51
C ASN A 593 -9.48 -8.66 25.06
N ILE A 594 -8.18 -8.55 24.77
CA ILE A 594 -7.64 -8.84 23.44
C ILE A 594 -7.80 -10.33 23.14
N ASP A 595 -8.54 -10.67 22.09
CA ASP A 595 -8.73 -12.07 21.69
C ASP A 595 -7.44 -12.64 21.10
N LYS A 596 -6.89 -13.67 21.77
CA LYS A 596 -5.68 -14.40 21.35
C LYS A 596 -5.82 -15.07 19.99
N ASN A 597 -7.04 -15.36 19.53
CA ASN A 597 -7.28 -15.99 18.23
C ASN A 597 -7.32 -14.96 17.09
N VAL A 598 -7.57 -13.69 17.42
CA VAL A 598 -7.62 -12.58 16.46
C VAL A 598 -6.25 -11.90 16.36
N ASN A 599 -5.65 -11.49 17.49
CA ASN A 599 -4.33 -10.86 17.52
C ASN A 599 -3.44 -11.50 18.62
N PRO A 600 -2.83 -12.67 18.35
CA PRO A 600 -2.02 -13.39 19.34
C PRO A 600 -0.76 -12.64 19.76
N GLU A 601 -0.11 -11.90 18.85
CA GLU A 601 1.11 -11.17 19.15
C GLU A 601 0.86 -9.98 20.07
N LEU A 602 -0.14 -9.15 19.77
CA LEU A 602 -0.53 -8.05 20.66
C LEU A 602 -0.93 -8.59 22.02
N ARG A 603 -1.72 -9.67 22.07
CA ARG A 603 -2.10 -10.29 23.34
C ARG A 603 -0.88 -10.73 24.16
N ARG A 604 0.10 -11.36 23.53
CA ARG A 604 1.32 -11.81 24.20
C ARG A 604 2.11 -10.61 24.74
N ARG A 605 2.39 -9.63 23.88
CA ARG A 605 3.17 -8.43 24.22
C ARG A 605 2.50 -7.61 25.32
N SER A 606 1.20 -7.36 25.24
CA SER A 606 0.50 -6.57 26.27
C SER A 606 0.44 -7.26 27.64
N LEU A 607 0.44 -8.61 27.68
CA LEU A 607 0.56 -9.33 28.96
C LEU A 607 1.96 -9.21 29.56
N GLU A 608 3.00 -9.22 28.73
CA GLU A 608 4.38 -8.95 29.12
C GLU A 608 4.54 -7.51 29.65
N THR A 609 3.98 -6.52 28.94
CA THR A 609 3.93 -5.11 29.37
C THR A 609 3.33 -4.96 30.77
N ILE A 610 2.27 -5.70 31.11
CA ILE A 610 1.65 -5.63 32.46
C ILE A 610 2.51 -6.28 33.55
N GLN A 611 3.24 -7.34 33.22
CA GLN A 611 4.19 -7.93 34.16
C GLN A 611 5.33 -6.95 34.45
N ASN A 612 5.91 -6.39 33.38
CA ASN A 612 6.96 -5.38 33.47
C ASN A 612 6.47 -4.14 34.23
N LEU A 613 5.24 -3.68 34.00
CA LEU A 613 4.66 -2.54 34.72
C LEU A 613 4.61 -2.76 36.23
N GLN A 614 4.24 -3.96 36.67
CA GLN A 614 4.20 -4.27 38.11
C GLN A 614 5.57 -4.29 38.75
N GLU A 615 6.57 -4.82 38.03
CA GLU A 615 7.96 -4.83 38.49
C GLU A 615 8.55 -3.42 38.51
N PHE A 616 8.30 -2.66 37.45
CA PHE A 616 8.72 -1.28 37.29
C PHE A 616 8.15 -0.36 38.38
N ILE A 617 6.84 -0.47 38.68
CA ILE A 617 6.21 0.28 39.77
C ILE A 617 6.88 -0.06 41.12
N LYS A 618 7.14 -1.34 41.40
CA LYS A 618 7.80 -1.76 42.65
C LYS A 618 9.23 -1.22 42.74
N TYR A 619 9.97 -1.29 41.64
CA TYR A 619 11.33 -0.77 41.53
C TYR A 619 11.35 0.74 41.83
N LYS A 620 10.52 1.53 41.15
CA LYS A 620 10.45 2.97 41.32
C LYS A 620 9.93 3.37 42.71
N ASP A 621 8.98 2.63 43.28
CA ASP A 621 8.53 2.87 44.66
C ASP A 621 9.66 2.69 45.69
N GLY A 622 10.60 1.76 45.40
CA GLY A 622 11.80 1.55 46.20
C GLY A 622 12.79 2.72 46.17
N GLU A 623 12.83 3.52 45.10
CA GLU A 623 13.71 4.71 45.00
C GLU A 623 13.30 5.84 45.95
N LEU A 624 12.05 5.85 46.45
CA LEU A 624 11.55 6.82 47.44
C LEU A 624 11.97 6.48 48.89
N SER A 625 12.48 5.27 49.12
CA SER A 625 12.88 4.73 50.42
C SER A 625 14.35 5.05 50.71
#